data_AF-A0A158DC91-F1
#
_entry.id   AF-A0A158DC91-F1
#
_cell.length_a   1.000
_cell.length_b   1.000
_cell.length_c   1.000
_cell.angle_alpha   90.00
_cell.angle_beta   90.00
_cell.angle_gamma   90.00
#
_symmetry.space_group_name_H-M   'P 1'
#
loop_
_entity.id
_entity.type
_entity.pdbx_description
1 polymer ?
#
loop_
_entity_poly.entity_id
_entity_poly.type
_entity_poly.pdbx_seq_one_letter_code
_entity_poly.pdbx_strand_id
1 'polypeptide(L)'
;MTTLPSIPKLLAAIEQFERAVDVLSSCDDPLVSRIVDARSEIVEAVRRAQFGDSGALKIRIHGDFHLGQVLWSGTDAYIIDFEGEPARPIESRRAKSSAVKDVAGLLRSIDYAAAFAAKEENRADGAAILHAPISAAEKGFSARVSGRARNGGDRIRNE
;
A
#
# COMPACT_ATOMS: atom_id res chain seq x y z
N MET A 1 5.71 0.23 28.00
CA MET A 1 6.95 0.85 27.49
C MET A 1 6.81 1.08 26.00
N THR A 2 6.90 2.35 25.63
CA THR A 2 6.51 2.97 24.37
C THR A 2 7.58 2.76 23.32
N THR A 3 7.25 2.26 22.14
CA THR A 3 8.08 2.50 20.96
C THR A 3 7.21 3.17 19.91
N LEU A 4 7.28 4.51 19.93
CA LEU A 4 7.23 5.31 18.70
C LEU A 4 8.25 4.71 17.71
N PRO A 5 8.18 4.96 16.39
CA PRO A 5 9.44 4.97 15.66
C PRO A 5 10.37 5.87 16.48
N SER A 6 11.48 5.32 16.98
CA SER A 6 12.43 6.15 17.71
C SER A 6 12.70 7.35 16.81
N ILE A 7 12.75 8.57 17.34
CA ILE A 7 13.11 9.78 16.58
C ILE A 7 14.21 9.50 15.53
N PRO A 8 15.24 8.67 15.83
CA PRO A 8 16.19 8.16 14.84
C PRO A 8 15.61 7.52 13.56
N LYS A 9 14.58 6.68 13.62
CA LYS A 9 14.02 5.99 12.43
C LYS A 9 13.35 6.94 11.45
N LEU A 10 12.65 7.95 11.96
CA LEU A 10 11.97 8.92 11.11
C LEU A 10 13.00 9.85 10.44
N LEU A 11 14.00 10.30 11.20
CA LEU A 11 15.11 11.08 10.66
C LEU A 11 15.87 10.29 9.59
N ALA A 12 16.16 9.01 9.85
CA ALA A 12 16.79 8.13 8.87
C ALA A 12 15.95 7.96 7.59
N ALA A 13 14.62 7.89 7.70
CA ALA A 13 13.73 7.81 6.55
C ALA A 13 13.73 9.10 5.73
N ILE A 14 13.71 10.27 6.40
CA ILE A 14 13.87 11.57 5.73
C ILE A 14 15.22 11.63 5.03
N GLU A 15 16.32 11.34 5.71
CA GLU A 15 17.66 11.34 5.10
C GLU A 15 17.77 10.39 3.90
N GLN A 16 17.16 9.21 3.97
CA GLN A 16 17.16 8.26 2.86
C GLN A 16 16.35 8.80 1.68
N PHE A 17 15.20 9.43 1.92
CA PHE A 17 14.42 10.10 0.90
C PHE A 17 15.21 11.24 0.25
N GLU A 18 15.83 12.09 1.05
CA GLU A 18 16.65 13.22 0.58
C GLU A 18 17.79 12.75 -0.34
N ARG A 19 18.52 11.70 0.08
CA ARG A 19 19.56 11.08 -0.75
C ARG A 19 19.01 10.53 -2.06
N ALA A 20 17.84 9.90 -2.04
CA ALA A 20 17.22 9.37 -3.26
C ALA A 20 16.81 10.50 -4.22
N VAL A 21 16.23 11.57 -3.70
CA VAL A 21 15.85 12.75 -4.48
C VAL A 21 17.07 13.41 -5.12
N ASP A 22 18.18 13.56 -4.39
CA ASP A 22 19.41 14.15 -4.93
C ASP A 22 19.99 13.33 -6.09
N VAL A 23 19.95 12.00 -6.01
CA VAL A 23 20.34 11.10 -7.12
C VAL A 23 19.40 11.28 -8.32
N LEU A 24 18.10 11.29 -8.06
CA LEU A 24 17.05 11.38 -9.07
C LEU A 24 16.96 12.76 -9.73
N SER A 25 17.45 13.83 -9.10
CA SER A 25 17.39 15.21 -9.62
C SER A 25 18.12 15.40 -10.96
N SER A 26 18.96 14.45 -11.34
CA SER A 26 19.64 14.41 -12.64
C SER A 26 18.87 13.70 -13.75
N CYS A 27 17.75 13.04 -13.43
CA CYS A 27 16.93 12.30 -14.39
C CYS A 27 15.90 13.21 -15.06
N ASP A 28 15.80 13.12 -16.38
CA ASP A 28 14.78 13.80 -17.18
C ASP A 28 13.56 12.89 -17.35
N ASP A 29 12.80 12.71 -16.26
CA ASP A 29 11.55 11.94 -16.24
C ASP A 29 10.45 12.78 -15.55
N PRO A 30 9.28 12.98 -16.18
CA PRO A 30 8.20 13.80 -15.61
C PRO A 30 7.71 13.36 -14.23
N LEU A 31 7.79 12.07 -13.89
CA LEU A 31 7.46 11.57 -12.56
C LEU A 31 8.51 11.96 -11.54
N VAL A 32 9.77 11.88 -11.95
CA VAL A 32 10.89 12.25 -11.12
C VAL A 32 10.82 13.74 -10.80
N SER A 33 10.53 14.58 -11.80
CA SER A 33 10.28 16.01 -11.58
C SER A 33 9.18 16.25 -10.54
N ARG A 34 8.05 15.54 -10.63
CA ARG A 34 6.97 15.67 -9.63
C ARG A 34 7.40 15.30 -8.22
N ILE A 35 8.23 14.27 -8.04
CA ILE A 35 8.74 13.87 -6.72
C ILE A 35 9.73 14.90 -6.19
N VAL A 36 10.62 15.40 -7.05
CA VAL A 36 11.60 16.45 -6.72
C VAL A 36 10.90 17.75 -6.33
N ASP A 37 9.88 18.17 -7.10
CA ASP A 37 9.10 19.38 -6.83
C ASP A 37 8.31 19.26 -5.51
N ALA A 38 7.80 18.07 -5.19
CA ALA A 38 7.09 17.79 -3.94
C ALA A 38 8.00 17.52 -2.73
N ARG A 39 9.33 17.62 -2.88
CA ARG A 39 10.33 17.27 -1.85
C ARG A 39 10.00 17.88 -0.49
N SER A 40 9.83 19.19 -0.43
CA SER A 40 9.56 19.90 0.84
C SER A 40 8.22 19.49 1.45
N GLU A 41 7.18 19.31 0.63
CA GLU A 41 5.86 18.89 1.10
C GLU A 41 5.87 17.48 1.70
N ILE A 42 6.60 16.56 1.07
CA ILE A 42 6.77 15.18 1.55
C ILE A 42 7.50 15.18 2.90
N VAL A 43 8.61 15.91 3.01
CA VAL A 43 9.39 16.00 4.26
C VAL A 43 8.53 16.58 5.39
N GLU A 44 7.78 17.64 5.13
CA GLU A 44 6.88 18.24 6.13
C GLU A 44 5.71 17.33 6.49
N ALA A 45 5.17 16.55 5.56
CA ALA A 45 4.16 15.54 5.86
C ALA A 45 4.71 14.47 6.81
N VAL A 46 5.93 13.99 6.56
CA VAL A 46 6.61 12.99 7.42
C VAL A 46 6.90 13.56 8.81
N ARG A 47 7.35 14.81 8.90
CA ARG A 47 7.55 15.51 10.19
C ARG A 47 6.24 15.65 10.96
N ARG A 48 5.14 16.04 10.31
CA ARG A 48 3.82 16.12 10.97
C ARG A 48 3.35 14.77 11.51
N ALA A 49 3.61 13.68 10.78
CA ALA A 49 3.29 12.34 11.25
C ALA A 49 4.05 11.94 12.53
N GLN A 50 5.19 12.56 12.83
CA GLN A 50 5.92 12.37 14.09
C GLN A 50 5.13 12.81 15.32
N PHE A 51 4.41 13.92 15.19
CA PHE A 51 3.75 14.58 16.32
C PHE A 51 2.34 14.03 16.58
N GLY A 52 1.76 13.29 15.62
CA GLY A 52 0.42 12.68 15.74
C GLY A 52 0.34 11.48 16.69
N ASP A 53 1.45 10.97 17.22
CA ASP A 53 1.50 9.70 17.98
C ASP A 53 1.69 9.92 19.51
N SER A 54 1.66 11.17 19.97
CA SER A 54 1.69 11.51 21.41
C SER A 54 0.32 11.21 22.06
N GLY A 55 0.02 9.93 22.25
CA GLY A 55 -1.23 9.45 22.87
C GLY A 55 -2.12 8.59 21.97
N ALA A 56 -1.70 8.26 20.74
CA ALA A 56 -2.48 7.39 19.87
C ALA A 56 -2.50 5.94 20.39
N LEU A 57 -3.64 5.28 20.22
CA LEU A 57 -3.85 3.90 20.63
C LEU A 57 -2.95 2.97 19.84
N LYS A 58 -2.17 2.13 20.54
CA LYS A 58 -1.33 1.09 19.94
C LYS A 58 -1.92 -0.28 20.20
N ILE A 59 -2.01 -1.09 19.15
CA ILE A 59 -2.50 -2.47 19.18
C ILE A 59 -1.43 -3.41 18.60
N ARG A 60 -1.62 -4.72 18.75
CA ARG A 60 -0.85 -5.67 17.93
C ARG A 60 -1.41 -5.57 16.52
N ILE A 61 -0.51 -5.42 15.56
CA ILE A 61 -0.82 -5.27 14.14
C ILE A 61 -0.26 -6.46 13.38
N HIS A 62 -0.71 -6.65 12.16
CA HIS A 62 -0.14 -7.64 11.24
C HIS A 62 1.29 -7.26 10.87
N GLY A 63 1.58 -5.98 10.68
CA GLY A 63 2.93 -5.46 10.57
C GLY A 63 3.57 -5.57 9.18
N ASP A 64 3.01 -6.36 8.28
CA ASP A 64 3.38 -6.46 6.86
C ASP A 64 2.14 -6.66 5.97
N PHE A 65 1.03 -6.01 6.32
CA PHE A 65 -0.27 -6.27 5.70
C PHE A 65 -0.38 -5.71 4.28
N HIS A 66 -0.77 -6.56 3.33
CA HIS A 66 -1.11 -6.17 1.96
C HIS A 66 -2.16 -7.09 1.33
N LEU A 67 -2.70 -6.70 0.17
CA LEU A 67 -3.79 -7.43 -0.52
C LEU A 67 -3.47 -8.90 -0.82
N GLY A 68 -2.19 -9.27 -0.93
CA GLY A 68 -1.76 -10.65 -1.14
C GLY A 68 -2.02 -11.59 0.05
N GLN A 69 -2.31 -11.04 1.22
CA GLN A 69 -2.63 -11.76 2.45
C GLN A 69 -4.14 -11.73 2.77
N VAL A 70 -4.96 -11.32 1.82
CA VAL A 70 -6.43 -11.33 1.94
C VAL A 70 -7.00 -12.39 1.02
N LEU A 71 -7.68 -13.38 1.59
CA LEU A 71 -8.40 -14.41 0.86
C LEU A 71 -9.89 -14.13 0.90
N TRP A 72 -10.57 -14.21 -0.25
CA TRP A 72 -12.01 -14.00 -0.35
C TRP A 72 -12.74 -15.32 -0.60
N SER A 73 -13.70 -15.67 0.25
CA SER A 73 -14.50 -16.90 0.09
C SER A 73 -15.77 -16.73 -0.75
N GLY A 74 -16.08 -15.50 -1.20
CA GLY A 74 -17.38 -15.17 -1.80
C GLY A 74 -18.33 -14.48 -0.83
N THR A 75 -18.17 -14.74 0.48
CA THR A 75 -19.04 -14.19 1.53
C THR A 75 -18.27 -13.48 2.64
N ASP A 76 -17.00 -13.84 2.83
CA ASP A 76 -16.16 -13.28 3.88
C ASP A 76 -14.69 -13.16 3.42
N ALA A 77 -13.95 -12.32 4.14
CA ALA A 77 -12.52 -12.08 3.93
C ALA A 77 -11.70 -12.68 5.09
N TYR A 78 -10.69 -13.47 4.74
CA TYR A 78 -9.74 -14.03 5.70
C TYR A 78 -8.40 -13.33 5.54
N ILE A 79 -7.85 -12.85 6.66
CA ILE A 79 -6.50 -12.29 6.73
C ILE A 79 -5.56 -13.39 7.20
N ILE A 80 -4.47 -13.58 6.48
CA ILE A 80 -3.47 -14.62 6.75
C ILE A 80 -2.09 -14.00 7.04
N ASP A 81 -1.11 -14.79 7.48
CA ASP A 81 0.30 -14.39 7.58
C ASP A 81 0.67 -13.32 8.65
N PHE A 82 0.20 -13.50 9.89
CA PHE A 82 0.47 -12.60 11.03
C PHE A 82 1.92 -12.67 11.59
N GLU A 83 2.90 -13.09 10.80
CA GLU A 83 4.29 -13.20 11.24
C GLU A 83 4.99 -11.83 11.34
N GLY A 84 4.46 -10.81 10.66
CA GLY A 84 5.08 -9.50 10.50
C GLY A 84 6.28 -9.52 9.55
N GLU A 85 6.96 -8.39 9.39
CA GLU A 85 8.09 -8.25 8.44
C GLU A 85 9.21 -9.28 8.73
N PRO A 86 9.50 -10.25 7.83
CA PRO A 86 10.43 -11.35 8.11
C PRO A 86 11.84 -10.91 8.49
N ALA A 87 12.29 -9.78 7.93
CA ALA A 87 13.61 -9.19 8.19
C ALA A 87 13.75 -8.57 9.59
N ARG A 88 12.67 -8.51 10.38
CA ARG A 88 12.65 -7.87 11.70
C ARG A 88 12.83 -8.87 12.85
N PRO A 89 13.57 -8.50 13.92
CA PRO A 89 13.66 -9.30 15.14
C PRO A 89 12.29 -9.63 15.74
N ILE A 90 12.16 -10.79 16.38
CA ILE A 90 10.87 -11.29 16.90
C ILE A 90 10.23 -10.33 17.91
N GLU A 91 11.02 -9.66 18.74
CA GLU A 91 10.57 -8.66 19.72
C GLU A 91 9.86 -7.51 19.02
N SER A 92 10.40 -7.06 17.89
CA SER A 92 9.83 -5.96 17.12
C SER A 92 8.60 -6.38 16.30
N ARG A 93 8.53 -7.64 15.85
CA ARG A 93 7.33 -8.21 15.21
C ARG A 93 6.17 -8.36 16.19
N ARG A 94 6.47 -8.57 17.48
CA ARG A 94 5.44 -8.72 18.53
C ARG A 94 5.00 -7.40 19.17
N ALA A 95 5.74 -6.31 18.95
CA ALA A 95 5.49 -5.00 19.56
C ALA A 95 4.17 -4.38 19.07
N LYS A 96 3.52 -3.59 19.94
CA LYS A 96 2.33 -2.84 19.57
C LYS A 96 2.70 -1.62 18.74
N SER A 97 1.88 -1.29 17.75
CA SER A 97 2.06 -0.15 16.85
C SER A 97 0.70 0.46 16.49
N SER A 98 0.73 1.59 15.78
CA SER A 98 -0.48 2.20 15.22
C SER A 98 -1.10 1.29 14.15
N ALA A 99 -2.42 1.10 14.22
CA ALA A 99 -3.20 0.37 13.22
C ALA A 99 -3.12 1.01 11.83
N VAL A 100 -2.81 2.31 11.76
CA VAL A 100 -2.61 3.05 10.51
C VAL A 100 -1.48 2.45 9.66
N LYS A 101 -0.51 1.75 10.28
CA LYS A 101 0.55 1.06 9.55
C LYS A 101 -0.02 -0.01 8.61
N ASP A 102 -0.93 -0.86 9.10
CA ASP A 102 -1.53 -1.93 8.30
C ASP A 102 -2.47 -1.34 7.22
N VAL A 103 -3.22 -0.29 7.57
CA VAL A 103 -4.08 0.43 6.60
C VAL A 103 -3.24 1.03 5.47
N ALA A 104 -2.12 1.67 5.79
CA ALA A 104 -1.22 2.22 4.78
C ALA A 104 -0.61 1.13 3.89
N GLY A 105 -0.28 -0.04 4.47
CA GLY A 105 0.19 -1.21 3.72
C GLY A 105 -0.85 -1.71 2.70
N LEU A 106 -2.11 -1.84 3.13
CA LEU A 106 -3.22 -2.25 2.26
C LEU A 106 -3.48 -1.22 1.14
N LEU A 107 -3.61 0.06 1.46
CA LEU A 107 -3.86 1.12 0.48
C LEU A 107 -2.77 1.15 -0.60
N ARG A 108 -1.50 1.11 -0.18
CA ARG A 108 -0.36 1.02 -1.09
C ARG A 108 -0.48 -0.20 -2.01
N SER A 109 -0.88 -1.36 -1.49
CA SER A 109 -1.01 -2.57 -2.30
C SER A 109 -2.16 -2.51 -3.33
N ILE A 110 -3.24 -1.80 -3.01
CA ILE A 110 -4.34 -1.52 -3.93
C ILE A 110 -3.84 -0.61 -5.07
N ASP A 111 -3.10 0.45 -4.75
CA ASP A 111 -2.50 1.34 -5.74
C ASP A 111 -1.57 0.58 -6.71
N TYR A 112 -0.74 -0.33 -6.18
CA TYR A 112 0.10 -1.21 -7.01
C TYR A 112 -0.72 -2.13 -7.91
N ALA A 113 -1.77 -2.77 -7.37
CA ALA A 113 -2.63 -3.65 -8.15
C ALA A 113 -3.35 -2.90 -9.28
N ALA A 114 -3.81 -1.67 -9.00
CA ALA A 114 -4.43 -0.80 -10.00
C ALA A 114 -3.46 -0.39 -11.11
N ALA A 115 -2.24 0.04 -10.73
CA ALA A 115 -1.20 0.39 -11.69
C ALA A 115 -0.79 -0.82 -12.56
N PHE A 116 -0.71 -2.01 -11.97
CA PHE A 116 -0.42 -3.24 -12.69
C PHE A 116 -1.54 -3.59 -13.68
N ALA A 117 -2.81 -3.54 -13.25
CA ALA A 117 -3.95 -3.82 -14.10
C ALA A 117 -4.04 -2.85 -15.29
N ALA A 118 -3.82 -1.55 -15.06
CA ALA A 118 -3.80 -0.54 -16.13
C ALA A 118 -2.67 -0.78 -17.14
N LYS A 119 -1.52 -1.29 -16.70
CA LYS A 119 -0.42 -1.65 -17.59
C LYS A 119 -0.74 -2.86 -18.47
N GLU A 120 -1.42 -3.86 -17.93
CA GLU A 120 -1.84 -5.06 -18.67
C GLU A 120 -2.95 -4.75 -19.69
N GLU A 121 -3.90 -3.87 -19.35
CA GLU A 121 -4.92 -3.38 -20.28
C GLU A 121 -4.30 -2.60 -21.45
N ASN A 122 -3.32 -1.74 -21.15
CA ASN A 122 -2.57 -1.03 -22.19
C ASN A 122 -1.60 -1.91 -23.00
N ARG A 123 -1.25 -3.11 -22.53
CA ARG A 123 -0.57 -4.10 -23.37
C ARG A 123 -1.50 -4.75 -24.39
N ALA A 124 -2.80 -4.80 -24.10
CA ALA A 124 -3.80 -5.21 -25.07
C ALA A 124 -4.10 -4.10 -26.10
N ASP A 125 -4.00 -2.82 -25.72
CA ASP A 125 -4.44 -1.68 -26.57
C ASP A 125 -3.36 -0.62 -26.94
N GLY A 126 -2.07 -0.83 -26.63
CA GLY A 126 -0.96 -0.09 -27.26
C GLY A 126 -0.81 1.41 -26.93
N ALA A 127 -1.31 1.91 -25.79
CA ALA A 127 -1.07 3.30 -25.36
C ALA A 127 -0.55 3.38 -23.91
N ALA A 128 0.57 4.05 -23.70
CA ALA A 128 1.18 4.19 -22.37
C ALA A 128 0.46 5.25 -21.52
N ILE A 129 0.05 4.94 -20.28
CA ILE A 129 -0.12 5.96 -19.24
C ILE A 129 0.38 5.48 -17.86
N LEU A 130 1.13 6.39 -17.25
CA LEU A 130 1.57 6.45 -15.87
C LEU A 130 0.52 7.15 -14.98
N HIS A 131 0.29 6.57 -13.80
CA HIS A 131 -0.63 7.02 -12.73
C HIS A 131 -2.13 6.95 -13.02
N ALA A 132 -2.73 5.83 -12.65
CA ALA A 132 -4.16 5.77 -12.36
C ALA A 132 -4.37 6.06 -10.86
N PRO A 133 -5.04 7.17 -10.47
CA PRO A 133 -5.44 7.40 -9.08
C PRO A 133 -6.50 6.38 -8.64
N ILE A 134 -6.67 6.22 -7.32
CA ILE A 134 -7.62 5.30 -6.66
C ILE A 134 -9.03 5.29 -7.31
N SER A 135 -9.49 6.44 -7.84
CA SER A 135 -10.78 6.58 -8.52
C SER A 135 -10.93 5.75 -9.81
N ALA A 136 -9.84 5.37 -10.48
CA ALA A 136 -9.87 4.48 -11.64
C ALA A 136 -10.00 3.00 -11.24
N ALA A 137 -9.41 2.61 -10.09
CA ALA A 137 -9.48 1.27 -9.54
C ALA A 137 -10.91 0.89 -9.10
N GLU A 138 -11.66 1.85 -8.54
CA GLU A 138 -13.06 1.65 -8.11
C GLU A 138 -13.98 1.25 -9.27
N LYS A 139 -13.83 1.88 -10.45
CA LYS A 139 -14.63 1.56 -11.64
C LYS A 139 -14.29 0.17 -12.20
N GLY A 140 -13.00 -0.19 -12.22
CA GLY A 140 -12.53 -1.51 -12.67
C GLY A 140 -12.93 -2.65 -11.74
N PHE A 141 -12.89 -2.43 -10.41
CA PHE A 141 -13.29 -3.43 -9.42
C PHE A 141 -14.80 -3.70 -9.47
N SER A 142 -15.63 -2.65 -9.55
CA SER A 142 -17.09 -2.79 -9.65
C SER A 142 -17.54 -3.50 -10.94
N ALA A 143 -16.87 -3.23 -12.07
CA ALA A 143 -17.12 -3.91 -13.33
C ALA A 143 -16.75 -5.42 -13.27
N ARG A 144 -15.64 -5.76 -12.59
CA ARG A 144 -15.16 -7.15 -12.50
C ARG A 144 -15.95 -7.99 -11.48
N VAL A 145 -16.38 -7.38 -10.37
CA VAL A 145 -17.23 -8.04 -9.36
C VAL A 145 -18.65 -8.27 -9.88
N SER A 146 -19.22 -7.32 -10.65
CA SER A 146 -20.55 -7.48 -11.25
C SER A 146 -20.58 -8.44 -12.45
N GLY A 147 -19.48 -8.56 -13.20
CA GLY A 147 -19.38 -9.45 -14.37
C GLY A 147 -19.28 -10.95 -14.02
N ARG A 148 -18.76 -11.32 -12.84
CA ARG A 148 -18.61 -12.73 -12.43
C ARG A 148 -19.91 -13.32 -11.84
N ALA A 149 -20.83 -12.49 -11.37
CA ALA A 149 -22.07 -12.93 -10.72
C ALA A 149 -23.13 -13.50 -11.69
N ARG A 150 -22.96 -13.38 -13.02
CA ARG A 150 -23.98 -13.79 -14.00
C ARG A 150 -23.78 -15.17 -14.65
N ASN A 151 -22.63 -15.82 -14.47
CA ASN A 151 -22.30 -17.08 -15.19
C ASN A 151 -22.08 -18.32 -14.31
N GLY A 152 -22.51 -18.30 -13.04
CA GLY A 152 -22.30 -19.42 -12.11
C GLY A 152 -23.54 -20.28 -11.81
N GLY A 153 -24.65 -20.08 -12.53
CA GLY A 153 -25.95 -20.65 -12.15
C GLY A 153 -26.59 -21.51 -13.23
N ASP A 154 -25.90 -22.51 -13.77
CA ASP A 154 -26.60 -23.68 -14.29
C ASP A 154 -25.69 -24.90 -14.44
N ARG A 155 -26.23 -26.08 -14.15
CA ARG A 155 -25.60 -27.42 -14.17
C ARG A 155 -24.88 -27.87 -12.90
N ILE A 156 -25.65 -28.32 -11.90
CA ILE A 156 -25.56 -29.69 -11.37
C ILE A 156 -26.96 -30.14 -10.95
N ARG A 157 -27.62 -30.97 -11.77
CA ARG A 157 -28.70 -31.90 -11.36
C ARG A 157 -28.72 -33.09 -12.33
N ASN A 158 -28.93 -34.28 -11.75
CA ASN A 158 -29.04 -35.64 -12.31
C ASN A 158 -27.66 -36.29 -12.52
N GLU A 159 -27.30 -37.41 -11.90
CA GLU A 159 -28.04 -38.54 -11.30
C GLU A 159 -27.32 -39.06 -10.05
#